data_AF-A0AAD2HXW3-F1
#
_entry.id   AF-A0AAD2HXW3-F1
#
_cell.length_a   1.000
_cell.length_b   1.000
_cell.length_c   1.000
_cell.angle_alpha   90.00
_cell.angle_beta   90.00
_cell.angle_gamma   90.00
#
_symmetry.space_group_name_H-M   'P 1'
#
loop_
_entity.id
_entity.type
_entity.pdbx_description
1 polymer ?
#
loop_
_entity_poly.entity_id
_entity_poly.type
_entity_poly.pdbx_seq_one_letter_code
_entity_poly.pdbx_strand_id
1 'polypeptide(L)'
;MPKTPAWSPKPAIEKLPLAVRKDIRDNFDSKKEALQERIKTALGSEYTISVKPGEVWAYAEDGNTSAGSCFNGYFEGFVTGLESFLKTYGDNGKQYFNDAVKQSEITLEVNPNGDKGETISADVKDGVYRILFRHDRLGYNQNWQESTILPAVEGVETAGFSLSAKHSIDDKYDEEIDECKEAISKILGAEFTLDPNFEEVYKALSTGITDSKDWESGFGGIVLRYFQGLQYQLERQGFKDDDMLQEGLQETIESKTFRIRVLPKTNSTTETVIEDGVVYLQTRPDRWGYNTNDMGEGLVNLL
;
A
#
# COMPACT_ATOMS: atom_id res chain seq x y z
N MET A 1 -5.17 -41.32 7.13
CA MET A 1 -6.08 -40.25 7.63
C MET A 1 -7.14 -40.03 6.56
N PRO A 2 -8.44 -40.03 6.89
CA PRO A 2 -9.48 -39.68 5.92
C PRO A 2 -9.26 -38.23 5.44
N LYS A 3 -9.35 -37.99 4.13
CA LYS A 3 -9.29 -36.64 3.59
C LYS A 3 -10.52 -35.87 4.05
N THR A 4 -10.32 -34.73 4.70
CA THR A 4 -11.41 -33.78 4.99
C THR A 4 -12.11 -33.44 3.67
N PRO A 5 -13.45 -33.48 3.61
CA PRO A 5 -14.19 -33.07 2.42
C PRO A 5 -13.78 -31.65 2.00
N ALA A 6 -13.72 -31.40 0.69
CA ALA A 6 -13.54 -30.05 0.21
C ALA A 6 -14.76 -29.19 0.63
N TRP A 7 -14.50 -28.00 1.15
CA TRP A 7 -15.55 -27.06 1.53
C TRP A 7 -16.39 -26.66 0.30
N SER A 8 -17.69 -26.51 0.51
CA SER A 8 -18.63 -25.97 -0.48
C SER A 8 -19.58 -24.97 0.19
N PRO A 9 -19.95 -23.87 -0.48
CA PRO A 9 -20.91 -22.91 0.06
C PRO A 9 -22.25 -23.57 0.43
N LYS A 10 -22.85 -23.11 1.54
CA LYS A 10 -24.21 -23.49 1.92
C LYS A 10 -25.23 -22.86 0.95
N PRO A 11 -26.35 -23.56 0.65
CA PRO A 11 -27.43 -22.98 -0.13
C PRO A 11 -28.08 -21.81 0.62
N ALA A 12 -28.57 -20.82 -0.13
CA ALA A 12 -29.29 -19.69 0.43
C ALA A 12 -30.58 -20.14 1.12
N ILE A 13 -30.93 -19.48 2.23
CA ILE A 13 -32.22 -19.67 2.89
C ILE A 13 -33.28 -18.95 2.05
N GLU A 14 -34.15 -19.70 1.37
CA GLU A 14 -35.22 -19.14 0.53
C GLU A 14 -36.19 -18.24 1.31
N LYS A 15 -36.49 -18.60 2.57
CA LYS A 15 -37.40 -17.85 3.43
C LYS A 15 -36.89 -17.76 4.85
N LEU A 16 -36.36 -16.59 5.19
CA LEU A 16 -35.87 -16.31 6.54
C LEU A 16 -37.01 -16.33 7.58
N PRO A 17 -36.76 -16.85 8.80
CA PRO A 17 -37.70 -16.77 9.92
C PRO A 17 -38.21 -15.34 10.18
N LEU A 18 -39.42 -15.20 10.70
CA LEU A 18 -40.01 -13.88 10.96
C LEU A 18 -39.17 -13.06 11.95
N ALA A 19 -38.65 -13.70 13.00
CA ALA A 19 -37.79 -13.05 13.99
C ALA A 19 -36.51 -12.48 13.34
N VAL A 20 -35.88 -13.24 12.45
CA VAL A 20 -34.70 -12.81 11.68
C VAL A 20 -35.03 -11.63 10.76
N ARG A 21 -36.11 -11.71 9.99
CA ARG A 21 -36.55 -10.61 9.11
C ARG A 21 -36.89 -9.33 9.89
N LYS A 22 -37.50 -9.48 11.08
CA LYS A 22 -37.76 -8.35 11.99
C LYS A 22 -36.46 -7.73 12.48
N ASP A 23 -35.49 -8.55 12.88
CA ASP A 23 -34.19 -8.03 13.33
C ASP A 23 -33.44 -7.29 12.23
N ILE A 24 -33.45 -7.81 10.99
CA ILE A 24 -32.88 -7.12 9.81
C ILE A 24 -33.50 -5.73 9.64
N ARG A 25 -34.83 -5.64 9.62
CA ARG A 25 -35.54 -4.36 9.51
C ARG A 25 -35.15 -3.40 10.64
N ASP A 26 -35.19 -3.90 11.87
CA ASP A 26 -35.07 -3.07 13.08
C ASP A 26 -33.62 -2.61 13.32
N ASN A 27 -32.62 -3.43 12.98
CA ASN A 27 -31.23 -3.22 13.38
C ASN A 27 -30.26 -2.99 12.22
N PHE A 28 -30.64 -3.28 10.98
CA PHE A 28 -29.82 -3.02 9.79
C PHE A 28 -30.48 -2.03 8.83
N ASP A 29 -31.67 -2.34 8.31
CA ASP A 29 -32.32 -1.47 7.32
C ASP A 29 -32.57 -0.06 7.86
N SER A 30 -32.95 0.05 9.15
CA SER A 30 -33.17 1.31 9.85
C SER A 30 -31.91 2.18 10.02
N LYS A 31 -30.71 1.60 9.92
CA LYS A 31 -29.41 2.28 10.09
C LYS A 31 -28.63 2.43 8.79
N LYS A 32 -29.05 1.71 7.75
CA LYS A 32 -28.36 1.62 6.47
C LYS A 32 -28.11 2.99 5.82
N GLU A 33 -29.09 3.89 5.87
CA GLU A 33 -28.95 5.25 5.32
C GLU A 33 -27.86 6.05 6.05
N ALA A 34 -27.77 5.94 7.37
CA ALA A 34 -26.74 6.63 8.16
C ALA A 34 -25.34 6.10 7.85
N LEU A 35 -25.20 4.78 7.63
CA LEU A 35 -23.94 4.18 7.19
C LEU A 35 -23.55 4.68 5.80
N GLN A 36 -24.47 4.70 4.84
CA GLN A 36 -24.22 5.20 3.48
C GLN A 36 -23.84 6.68 3.49
N GLU A 37 -24.44 7.50 4.35
CA GLU A 37 -24.09 8.92 4.47
C GLU A 37 -22.68 9.13 5.04
N ARG A 38 -22.24 8.31 6.00
CA ARG A 38 -20.85 8.33 6.48
C ARG A 38 -19.87 7.95 5.38
N ILE A 39 -20.20 6.92 4.59
CA ILE A 39 -19.37 6.52 3.43
C ILE A 39 -19.32 7.65 2.40
N LYS A 40 -20.45 8.29 2.10
CA LYS A 40 -20.52 9.44 1.19
C LYS A 40 -19.68 10.61 1.69
N THR A 41 -19.74 10.91 2.98
CA THR A 41 -18.94 11.97 3.61
C THR A 41 -17.45 11.67 3.46
N ALA A 42 -17.04 10.43 3.75
CA ALA A 42 -15.66 9.97 3.67
C ALA A 42 -15.12 9.97 2.22
N LEU A 43 -15.86 9.35 1.28
CA LEU A 43 -15.41 9.10 -0.09
C LEU A 43 -15.83 10.17 -1.10
N GLY A 44 -16.69 11.12 -0.70
CA GLY A 44 -17.23 12.16 -1.58
C GLY A 44 -18.15 11.63 -2.68
N SER A 45 -18.46 10.32 -2.68
CA SER A 45 -19.26 9.63 -3.70
C SER A 45 -20.32 8.77 -3.02
N GLU A 46 -21.47 8.60 -3.65
CA GLU A 46 -22.53 7.75 -3.11
C GLU A 46 -22.19 6.28 -3.30
N TYR A 47 -22.33 5.50 -2.24
CA TYR A 47 -22.14 4.05 -2.25
C TYR A 47 -23.42 3.34 -1.81
N THR A 48 -23.66 2.18 -2.42
CA THR A 48 -24.74 1.28 -2.05
C THR A 48 -24.22 0.17 -1.16
N ILE A 49 -24.88 -0.02 -0.01
CA ILE A 49 -24.68 -1.22 0.81
C ILE A 49 -25.63 -2.31 0.32
N SER A 50 -25.10 -3.48 -0.03
CA SER A 50 -25.85 -4.59 -0.62
C SER A 50 -25.60 -5.87 0.15
N VAL A 51 -26.64 -6.44 0.75
CA VAL A 51 -26.55 -7.71 1.48
C VAL A 51 -27.62 -8.62 0.93
N LYS A 52 -27.25 -9.89 0.68
CA LYS A 52 -28.21 -10.95 0.37
C LYS A 52 -28.46 -11.78 1.63
N PRO A 53 -29.51 -11.48 2.41
CA PRO A 53 -29.63 -12.01 3.76
C PRO A 53 -29.74 -13.54 3.81
N GLY A 54 -30.40 -14.16 2.83
CA GLY A 54 -30.52 -15.61 2.75
C GLY A 54 -29.18 -16.33 2.49
N GLU A 55 -28.26 -15.70 1.76
CA GLU A 55 -26.93 -16.25 1.48
C GLU A 55 -26.01 -16.11 2.71
N VAL A 56 -26.02 -14.95 3.37
CA VAL A 56 -25.19 -14.70 4.56
C VAL A 56 -25.72 -15.48 5.77
N TRP A 57 -27.04 -15.43 6.03
CA TRP A 57 -27.62 -16.02 7.24
C TRP A 57 -27.69 -17.56 7.20
N ALA A 58 -27.39 -18.20 6.07
CA ALA A 58 -27.19 -19.65 5.98
C ALA A 58 -26.06 -20.16 6.90
N TYR A 59 -25.15 -19.26 7.31
CA TYR A 59 -24.00 -19.57 8.16
C TYR A 59 -24.18 -19.23 9.64
N ALA A 60 -25.36 -18.75 10.04
CA ALA A 60 -25.65 -18.47 11.45
C ALA A 60 -25.77 -19.76 12.28
N GLU A 61 -25.51 -19.64 13.58
CA GLU A 61 -25.78 -20.70 14.56
C GLU A 61 -27.29 -20.94 14.72
N ASP A 62 -27.66 -22.20 14.96
CA ASP A 62 -29.06 -22.60 15.12
C ASP A 62 -29.72 -21.82 16.27
N GLY A 63 -30.90 -21.27 16.00
CA GLY A 63 -31.68 -20.50 16.97
C GLY A 63 -31.24 -19.03 17.12
N ASN A 64 -30.17 -18.59 16.47
CA ASN A 64 -29.80 -17.17 16.43
C ASN A 64 -30.80 -16.37 15.57
N THR A 65 -31.24 -15.22 16.07
CA THR A 65 -32.18 -14.32 15.37
C THR A 65 -31.59 -12.95 15.07
N SER A 66 -30.36 -12.67 15.48
CA SER A 66 -29.72 -11.34 15.50
C SER A 66 -29.04 -10.97 14.17
N ALA A 67 -29.71 -11.23 13.04
CA ALA A 67 -29.14 -11.04 11.71
C ALA A 67 -28.89 -9.57 11.35
N GLY A 68 -29.85 -8.69 11.62
CA GLY A 68 -29.68 -7.26 11.37
C GLY A 68 -28.58 -6.68 12.24
N SER A 69 -28.54 -7.05 13.52
CA SER A 69 -27.46 -6.63 14.42
C SER A 69 -26.09 -7.10 13.92
N CYS A 70 -26.00 -8.35 13.45
CA CYS A 70 -24.79 -8.90 12.85
C CYS A 70 -24.38 -8.13 11.58
N PHE A 71 -25.29 -7.93 10.63
CA PHE A 71 -24.96 -7.21 9.38
C PHE A 71 -24.50 -5.77 9.68
N ASN A 72 -25.23 -5.07 10.55
CA ASN A 72 -24.83 -3.73 10.99
C ASN A 72 -23.41 -3.71 11.58
N GLY A 73 -23.04 -4.72 12.39
CA GLY A 73 -21.69 -4.81 12.95
C GLY A 73 -20.58 -4.84 11.89
N TYR A 74 -20.80 -5.54 10.77
CA TYR A 74 -19.84 -5.56 9.66
C TYR A 74 -19.73 -4.20 8.98
N PHE A 75 -20.85 -3.54 8.67
CA PHE A 75 -20.78 -2.25 7.98
C PHE A 75 -20.31 -1.12 8.89
N GLU A 76 -20.65 -1.12 10.18
CA GLU A 76 -20.05 -0.19 11.15
C GLU A 76 -18.53 -0.36 11.23
N GLY A 77 -18.07 -1.61 11.34
CA GLY A 77 -16.64 -1.91 11.36
C GLY A 77 -15.93 -1.52 10.06
N PHE A 78 -16.57 -1.70 8.91
CA PHE A 78 -16.08 -1.22 7.63
C PHE A 78 -15.95 0.31 7.62
N VAL A 79 -16.99 1.04 8.03
CA VAL A 79 -16.97 2.51 8.01
C VAL A 79 -15.88 3.06 8.93
N THR A 80 -15.74 2.53 10.14
CA THR A 80 -14.63 2.92 11.03
C THR A 80 -13.27 2.57 10.44
N GLY A 81 -13.12 1.39 9.82
CA GLY A 81 -11.90 1.01 9.12
C GLY A 81 -11.57 1.96 7.97
N LEU A 82 -12.58 2.40 7.21
CA LEU A 82 -12.45 3.33 6.10
C LEU A 82 -12.03 4.72 6.59
N GLU A 83 -12.62 5.20 7.68
CA GLU A 83 -12.23 6.45 8.33
C GLU A 83 -10.75 6.41 8.78
N SER A 84 -10.30 5.31 9.38
CA SER A 84 -8.87 5.10 9.72
C SER A 84 -7.98 5.06 8.49
N PHE A 85 -8.38 4.32 7.45
CA PHE A 85 -7.65 4.24 6.18
C PHE A 85 -7.47 5.62 5.54
N LEU A 86 -8.53 6.44 5.48
CA LEU A 86 -8.46 7.78 4.91
C LEU A 86 -7.69 8.76 5.81
N LYS A 87 -7.67 8.54 7.13
CA LYS A 87 -6.81 9.32 8.02
C LYS A 87 -5.32 9.11 7.71
N THR A 88 -4.94 7.89 7.32
CA THR A 88 -3.56 7.58 6.93
C THR A 88 -3.25 8.06 5.52
N TYR A 89 -4.10 7.71 4.53
CA TYR A 89 -3.77 7.90 3.12
C TYR A 89 -4.38 9.16 2.48
N GLY A 90 -5.19 9.92 3.22
CA GLY A 90 -5.76 11.18 2.77
C GLY A 90 -6.52 11.08 1.44
N ASP A 91 -6.32 12.10 0.59
CA ASP A 91 -6.96 12.20 -0.72
C ASP A 91 -6.49 11.10 -1.69
N ASN A 92 -5.23 10.65 -1.58
CA ASN A 92 -4.75 9.50 -2.36
C ASN A 92 -5.54 8.24 -2.00
N GLY A 93 -5.73 7.96 -0.71
CA GLY A 93 -6.53 6.82 -0.26
C GLY A 93 -7.96 6.88 -0.79
N LYS A 94 -8.57 8.06 -0.75
CA LYS A 94 -9.90 8.32 -1.29
C LYS A 94 -9.99 8.03 -2.79
N GLN A 95 -9.02 8.51 -3.56
CA GLN A 95 -8.96 8.28 -5.00
C GLN A 95 -8.79 6.79 -5.31
N TYR A 96 -7.80 6.13 -4.71
CA TYR A 96 -7.51 4.71 -4.97
C TYR A 96 -8.69 3.81 -4.61
N PHE A 97 -9.39 4.11 -3.50
CA PHE A 97 -10.59 3.37 -3.14
C PHE A 97 -11.69 3.52 -4.20
N ASN A 98 -11.99 4.75 -4.64
CA ASN A 98 -13.00 5.01 -5.66
C ASN A 98 -12.64 4.39 -7.03
N ASP A 99 -11.36 4.42 -7.40
CA ASP A 99 -10.87 3.86 -8.67
C ASP A 99 -10.93 2.32 -8.66
N ALA A 100 -10.71 1.70 -7.50
CA ALA A 100 -10.86 0.26 -7.31
C ALA A 100 -12.35 -0.17 -7.32
N VAL A 101 -13.20 0.51 -6.56
CA VAL A 101 -14.61 0.12 -6.33
C VAL A 101 -15.55 0.79 -7.33
N LYS A 102 -15.38 0.46 -8.61
CA LYS A 102 -16.06 1.11 -9.75
C LYS A 102 -17.59 1.02 -9.76
N GLN A 103 -18.18 0.06 -9.06
CA GLN A 103 -19.64 -0.08 -8.96
C GLN A 103 -20.24 0.76 -7.83
N SER A 104 -19.40 1.41 -7.02
CA SER A 104 -19.81 2.09 -5.80
C SER A 104 -20.70 1.20 -4.91
N GLU A 105 -20.35 -0.08 -4.80
CA GLU A 105 -21.11 -1.08 -4.04
C GLU A 105 -20.20 -1.77 -3.02
N ILE A 106 -20.72 -1.94 -1.80
CA ILE A 106 -20.07 -2.65 -0.70
C ILE A 106 -21.02 -3.77 -0.26
N THR A 107 -20.50 -5.00 -0.21
CA THR A 107 -21.28 -6.20 0.12
C THR A 107 -20.67 -7.04 1.24
N LEU A 108 -21.45 -7.99 1.75
CA LEU A 108 -21.04 -8.97 2.75
C LEU A 108 -21.28 -10.37 2.20
N GLU A 109 -20.22 -11.15 2.08
CA GLU A 109 -20.23 -12.49 1.49
C GLU A 109 -19.42 -13.48 2.32
N VAL A 110 -19.70 -14.78 2.14
CA VAL A 110 -18.84 -15.83 2.69
C VAL A 110 -17.52 -15.87 1.92
N ASN A 111 -16.41 -16.04 2.63
CA ASN A 111 -15.11 -16.17 2.00
C ASN A 111 -15.05 -17.46 1.15
N PRO A 112 -14.78 -17.36 -0.16
CA PRO A 112 -14.78 -18.51 -1.06
C PRO A 112 -13.65 -19.52 -0.78
N ASN A 113 -12.66 -19.14 0.05
CA ASN A 113 -11.56 -20.03 0.45
C ASN A 113 -11.95 -21.01 1.57
N GLY A 114 -13.18 -20.94 2.10
CA GLY A 114 -13.68 -21.89 3.10
C GLY A 114 -12.78 -21.96 4.33
N ASP A 115 -12.31 -23.16 4.68
CA ASP A 115 -11.42 -23.40 5.83
C ASP A 115 -10.06 -22.70 5.72
N LYS A 116 -9.63 -22.35 4.50
CA LYS A 116 -8.38 -21.61 4.25
C LYS A 116 -8.57 -20.10 4.26
N GLY A 117 -9.81 -19.62 4.35
CA GLY A 117 -10.11 -18.20 4.48
C GLY A 117 -9.62 -17.66 5.82
N GLU A 118 -9.34 -16.36 5.84
CA GLU A 118 -9.16 -15.63 7.10
C GLU A 118 -10.51 -15.45 7.79
N THR A 119 -10.49 -15.25 9.11
CA THR A 119 -11.72 -15.02 9.91
C THR A 119 -12.56 -13.88 9.33
N ILE A 120 -11.90 -12.78 8.99
CA ILE A 120 -12.44 -11.65 8.26
C ILE A 120 -11.37 -11.20 7.27
N SER A 121 -11.77 -10.90 6.05
CA SER A 121 -10.92 -10.35 5.00
C SER A 121 -11.76 -9.46 4.09
N ALA A 122 -11.13 -8.84 3.11
CA ALA A 122 -11.85 -8.14 2.05
C ALA A 122 -11.12 -8.29 0.72
N ASP A 123 -11.85 -8.12 -0.37
CA ASP A 123 -11.30 -7.93 -1.69
C ASP A 123 -12.19 -7.00 -2.52
N VAL A 124 -11.69 -6.58 -3.68
CA VAL A 124 -12.50 -5.94 -4.71
C VAL A 124 -12.63 -6.91 -5.86
N LYS A 125 -13.86 -7.27 -6.20
CA LYS A 125 -14.15 -8.19 -7.30
C LYS A 125 -15.23 -7.60 -8.19
N ASP A 126 -14.97 -7.60 -9.50
CA ASP A 126 -15.89 -7.05 -10.50
C ASP A 126 -16.32 -5.58 -10.21
N GLY A 127 -15.44 -4.83 -9.55
CA GLY A 127 -15.65 -3.44 -9.14
C GLY A 127 -16.50 -3.26 -7.86
N VAL A 128 -16.81 -4.34 -7.14
CA VAL A 128 -17.55 -4.32 -5.86
C VAL A 128 -16.59 -4.60 -4.72
N TYR A 129 -16.66 -3.81 -3.63
CA TYR A 129 -15.91 -4.10 -2.40
C TYR A 129 -16.64 -5.16 -1.60
N ARG A 130 -15.98 -6.26 -1.28
CA ARG A 130 -16.60 -7.39 -0.58
C ARG A 130 -15.97 -7.56 0.79
N ILE A 131 -16.77 -7.42 1.82
CA ILE A 131 -16.43 -7.87 3.17
C ILE A 131 -16.65 -9.38 3.21
N LEU A 132 -15.61 -10.13 3.54
CA LEU A 132 -15.61 -11.59 3.50
C LEU A 132 -15.47 -12.16 4.90
N PHE A 133 -16.43 -12.96 5.34
CA PHE A 133 -16.34 -13.71 6.60
C PHE A 133 -16.05 -15.18 6.34
N ARG A 134 -15.24 -15.82 7.19
CA ARG A 134 -15.04 -17.27 7.08
C ARG A 134 -16.33 -18.02 7.40
N HIS A 135 -16.59 -19.11 6.70
CA HIS A 135 -17.87 -19.85 6.78
C HIS A 135 -18.29 -20.31 8.19
N ASP A 136 -17.35 -20.49 9.12
CA ASP A 136 -17.56 -20.87 10.54
C ASP A 136 -17.39 -19.68 11.52
N ARG A 137 -17.38 -18.44 11.00
CA ARG A 137 -17.04 -17.21 11.73
C ARG A 137 -17.96 -16.02 11.40
N LEU A 138 -19.21 -16.27 11.01
CA LEU A 138 -20.18 -15.18 10.84
C LEU A 138 -20.35 -14.40 12.16
N GLY A 139 -20.21 -13.09 12.10
CA GLY A 139 -20.31 -12.18 13.25
C GLY A 139 -19.02 -12.00 14.06
N TYR A 140 -17.91 -12.62 13.67
CA TYR A 140 -16.63 -12.48 14.37
C TYR A 140 -15.81 -11.31 13.83
N ASN A 141 -15.05 -10.65 14.72
CA ASN A 141 -14.04 -9.61 14.42
C ASN A 141 -14.54 -8.50 13.48
N GLN A 142 -15.83 -8.14 13.59
CA GLN A 142 -16.48 -7.24 12.65
C GLN A 142 -15.82 -5.84 12.60
N ASN A 143 -15.19 -5.44 13.72
CA ASN A 143 -14.46 -4.21 13.92
C ASN A 143 -12.98 -4.24 13.47
N TRP A 144 -12.47 -5.37 12.97
CA TRP A 144 -11.06 -5.52 12.54
C TRP A 144 -10.89 -5.32 11.02
N GLN A 145 -11.66 -4.41 10.42
CA GLN A 145 -11.63 -4.18 8.97
C GLN A 145 -10.60 -3.14 8.51
N GLU A 146 -10.02 -2.37 9.43
CA GLU A 146 -8.96 -1.40 9.13
C GLU A 146 -7.80 -2.03 8.34
N SER A 147 -7.34 -3.20 8.77
CA SER A 147 -6.24 -3.93 8.12
C SER A 147 -6.64 -4.63 6.81
N THR A 148 -7.93 -4.62 6.44
CA THR A 148 -8.43 -5.33 5.24
C THR A 148 -8.60 -4.43 4.03
N ILE A 149 -8.77 -3.11 4.23
CA ILE A 149 -9.09 -2.16 3.16
C ILE A 149 -7.90 -1.97 2.22
N LEU A 150 -6.72 -1.68 2.75
CA LEU A 150 -5.53 -1.45 1.91
C LEU A 150 -5.21 -2.67 1.03
N PRO A 151 -5.10 -3.90 1.57
CA PRO A 151 -4.88 -5.08 0.72
C PRO A 151 -5.98 -5.33 -0.31
N ALA A 152 -7.24 -4.99 0.01
CA ALA A 152 -8.35 -5.14 -0.94
C ALA A 152 -8.25 -4.14 -2.09
N VAL A 153 -7.90 -2.89 -1.80
CA VAL A 153 -7.73 -1.83 -2.80
C VAL A 153 -6.49 -2.08 -3.67
N GLU A 154 -5.34 -2.39 -3.05
CA GLU A 154 -4.10 -2.70 -3.77
C GLU A 154 -4.12 -4.08 -4.45
N GLY A 155 -5.10 -4.92 -4.11
CA GLY A 155 -5.37 -6.16 -4.84
C GLY A 155 -5.93 -5.91 -6.25
N VAL A 156 -6.39 -4.69 -6.54
CA VAL A 156 -6.81 -4.28 -7.89
C VAL A 156 -5.59 -3.78 -8.66
N GLU A 157 -5.37 -4.34 -9.85
CA GLU A 157 -4.30 -3.89 -10.73
C GLU A 157 -4.54 -2.43 -11.15
N THR A 158 -3.60 -1.56 -10.79
CA THR A 158 -3.57 -0.15 -11.18
C THR A 158 -2.30 0.15 -11.96
N ALA A 159 -2.35 1.18 -12.81
CA ALA A 159 -1.15 1.70 -13.44
C ALA A 159 -0.43 2.67 -12.48
N GLY A 160 0.90 2.57 -12.42
CA GLY A 160 1.73 3.44 -11.59
C GLY A 160 2.10 2.80 -10.25
N PHE A 161 2.26 3.64 -9.23
CA PHE A 161 2.64 3.21 -7.88
C PHE A 161 1.46 2.55 -7.15
N SER A 162 1.75 1.65 -6.22
CA SER A 162 0.78 1.28 -5.19
C SER A 162 0.49 2.48 -4.29
N LEU A 163 -0.64 2.44 -3.58
CA LEU A 163 -1.00 3.50 -2.65
C LEU A 163 0.05 3.63 -1.55
N SER A 164 0.56 2.50 -1.05
CA SER A 164 1.62 2.44 -0.04
C SER A 164 2.89 3.13 -0.53
N ALA A 165 3.33 2.86 -1.77
CA ALA A 165 4.50 3.50 -2.35
C ALA A 165 4.28 5.00 -2.58
N LYS A 166 3.12 5.40 -3.11
CA LYS A 166 2.79 6.81 -3.33
C LYS A 166 2.77 7.58 -2.01
N HIS A 167 2.12 7.05 -0.98
CA HIS A 167 2.11 7.64 0.34
C HIS A 167 3.52 7.73 0.94
N SER A 168 4.36 6.70 0.76
CA SER A 168 5.76 6.74 1.21
C SER A 168 6.57 7.83 0.52
N ILE A 169 6.32 8.13 -0.75
CA ILE A 169 6.94 9.25 -1.47
C ILE A 169 6.48 10.57 -0.84
N ASP A 170 5.18 10.77 -0.74
CA ASP A 170 4.58 12.03 -0.28
C ASP A 170 4.98 12.35 1.17
N ASP A 171 4.89 11.37 2.08
CA ASP A 171 5.10 11.55 3.53
C ASP A 171 6.56 11.44 3.99
N LYS A 172 7.48 11.01 3.12
CA LYS A 172 8.90 10.81 3.52
C LYS A 172 9.84 11.52 2.58
N TYR A 173 9.74 11.24 1.29
CA TYR A 173 10.68 11.81 0.33
C TYR A 173 10.39 13.30 0.10
N ASP A 174 9.16 13.64 -0.27
CA ASP A 174 8.79 15.02 -0.64
C ASP A 174 8.91 15.99 0.56
N GLU A 175 8.71 15.50 1.80
CA GLU A 175 8.87 16.31 3.01
C GLU A 175 10.33 16.68 3.32
N GLU A 176 11.30 15.84 2.98
CA GLU A 176 12.68 15.94 3.50
C GLU A 176 13.76 16.11 2.41
N ILE A 177 13.45 15.89 1.13
CA ILE A 177 14.47 15.87 0.06
C ILE A 177 15.16 17.23 -0.14
N ASP A 178 14.45 18.34 0.04
CA ASP A 178 15.01 19.68 -0.20
C ASP A 178 16.19 19.99 0.75
N GLU A 179 16.08 19.62 2.03
CA GLU A 179 17.18 19.76 2.99
C GLU A 179 18.41 18.95 2.57
N CYS A 180 18.19 17.71 2.11
CA CYS A 180 19.26 16.84 1.62
C CYS A 180 19.94 17.44 0.35
N LYS A 181 19.14 17.98 -0.58
CA LYS A 181 19.62 18.63 -1.79
C LYS A 181 20.45 19.88 -1.49
N GLU A 182 20.01 20.71 -0.56
CA GLU A 182 20.77 21.89 -0.12
C GLU A 182 22.10 21.50 0.53
N ALA A 183 22.09 20.47 1.39
CA ALA A 183 23.30 19.99 2.05
C ALA A 183 24.32 19.46 1.04
N ILE A 184 23.89 18.64 0.07
CA ILE A 184 24.76 18.13 -1.00
C ILE A 184 25.31 19.29 -1.85
N SER A 185 24.46 20.23 -2.25
CA SER A 185 24.89 21.37 -3.07
C SER A 185 25.96 22.22 -2.38
N LYS A 186 25.84 22.39 -1.05
CA LYS A 186 26.83 23.08 -0.24
C LYS A 186 28.15 22.32 -0.16
N ILE A 187 28.13 21.00 -0.02
CA ILE A 187 29.35 20.17 0.01
C ILE A 187 30.08 20.24 -1.34
N LEU A 188 29.33 20.28 -2.44
CA LEU A 188 29.88 20.25 -3.80
C LEU A 188 30.22 21.63 -4.38
N GLY A 189 29.84 22.71 -3.71
CA GLY A 189 30.04 24.08 -4.22
C GLY A 189 29.21 24.40 -5.47
N ALA A 190 28.28 23.53 -5.86
CA ALA A 190 27.45 23.67 -7.05
C ALA A 190 26.13 22.91 -6.88
N GLU A 191 25.11 23.32 -7.63
CA GLU A 191 23.83 22.62 -7.66
C GLU A 191 23.92 21.33 -8.49
N PHE A 192 23.37 20.26 -7.94
CA PHE A 192 23.17 18.98 -8.61
C PHE A 192 21.70 18.58 -8.55
N THR A 193 21.25 17.87 -9.57
CA THR A 193 19.95 17.21 -9.57
C THR A 193 20.04 15.88 -8.86
N LEU A 194 19.17 15.68 -7.87
CA LEU A 194 18.92 14.39 -7.24
C LEU A 194 17.71 13.78 -7.94
N ASP A 195 17.97 12.83 -8.83
CA ASP A 195 16.94 12.16 -9.61
C ASP A 195 16.59 10.81 -8.98
N PRO A 196 15.44 10.70 -8.29
CA PRO A 196 15.03 9.47 -7.62
C PRO A 196 14.67 8.36 -8.62
N ASN A 197 14.37 8.71 -9.88
CA ASN A 197 14.03 7.77 -10.95
C ASN A 197 12.89 6.81 -10.54
N PHE A 198 11.85 7.35 -9.88
CA PHE A 198 10.87 6.58 -9.12
C PHE A 198 10.18 5.50 -9.95
N GLU A 199 9.70 5.83 -11.14
CA GLU A 199 8.95 4.93 -12.01
C GLU A 199 9.79 3.70 -12.38
N GLU A 200 11.06 3.91 -12.71
CA GLU A 200 11.96 2.89 -13.22
C GLU A 200 12.46 2.00 -12.08
N VAL A 201 12.75 2.63 -10.94
CA VAL A 201 13.11 1.95 -9.69
C VAL A 201 11.94 1.10 -9.21
N TYR A 202 10.73 1.67 -9.13
CA TYR A 202 9.53 0.95 -8.69
C TYR A 202 9.26 -0.25 -9.59
N LYS A 203 9.28 -0.07 -10.92
CA LYS A 203 9.12 -1.16 -11.90
C LYS A 203 10.16 -2.27 -11.73
N ALA A 204 11.43 -1.91 -11.50
CA ALA A 204 12.49 -2.89 -11.27
C ALA A 204 12.29 -3.68 -9.97
N LEU A 205 11.78 -3.02 -8.91
CA LEU A 205 11.49 -3.68 -7.63
C LEU A 205 10.24 -4.56 -7.70
N SER A 206 9.14 -4.09 -8.31
CA SER A 206 7.91 -4.86 -8.48
C SER A 206 8.12 -6.15 -9.28
N THR A 207 9.14 -6.20 -10.14
CA THR A 207 9.52 -7.41 -10.90
C THR A 207 10.60 -8.25 -10.22
N GLY A 208 11.43 -7.64 -9.37
CA GLY A 208 12.61 -8.26 -8.79
C GLY A 208 12.47 -8.77 -7.35
N ILE A 209 11.52 -8.24 -6.57
CA ILE A 209 11.24 -8.68 -5.21
C ILE A 209 10.15 -9.75 -5.24
N THR A 210 10.47 -10.96 -4.76
CA THR A 210 9.54 -12.11 -4.78
C THR A 210 8.90 -12.40 -3.43
N ASP A 211 9.52 -11.97 -2.33
CA ASP A 211 9.25 -12.53 -0.99
C ASP A 211 8.69 -11.52 0.02
N SER A 212 8.66 -10.22 -0.30
CA SER A 212 8.13 -9.17 0.58
C SER A 212 7.26 -8.19 -0.20
N LYS A 213 6.06 -7.91 0.31
CA LYS A 213 5.21 -6.80 -0.17
C LYS A 213 5.42 -5.52 0.65
N ASP A 214 6.21 -5.58 1.73
CA ASP A 214 6.32 -4.47 2.68
C ASP A 214 7.27 -3.37 2.18
N TRP A 215 8.07 -3.63 1.14
CA TRP A 215 9.02 -2.65 0.61
C TRP A 215 8.34 -1.39 0.07
N GLU A 216 7.10 -1.50 -0.42
CA GLU A 216 6.33 -0.39 -0.96
C GLU A 216 6.05 0.66 0.11
N SER A 217 5.70 0.23 1.34
CA SER A 217 5.44 1.13 2.47
C SER A 217 6.65 2.00 2.85
N GLY A 218 7.86 1.50 2.58
CA GLY A 218 9.12 2.20 2.83
C GLY A 218 9.75 2.84 1.58
N PHE A 219 9.09 2.79 0.43
CA PHE A 219 9.70 3.10 -0.87
C PHE A 219 10.34 4.50 -0.92
N GLY A 220 9.56 5.55 -0.67
CA GLY A 220 10.06 6.93 -0.70
C GLY A 220 11.13 7.19 0.37
N GLY A 221 10.92 6.68 1.57
CA GLY A 221 11.89 6.79 2.66
C GLY A 221 13.24 6.10 2.36
N ILE A 222 13.23 4.98 1.64
CA ILE A 222 14.47 4.30 1.22
C ILE A 222 15.20 5.10 0.13
N VAL A 223 14.47 5.64 -0.85
CA VAL A 223 15.03 6.52 -1.89
C VAL A 223 15.72 7.73 -1.24
N LEU A 224 15.06 8.39 -0.30
CA LEU A 224 15.65 9.50 0.45
C LEU A 224 16.93 9.08 1.19
N ARG A 225 16.90 7.93 1.87
CA ARG A 225 18.08 7.41 2.60
C ARG A 225 19.27 7.15 1.69
N TYR A 226 19.06 6.79 0.42
CA TYR A 226 20.17 6.67 -0.53
C TYR A 226 20.82 8.01 -0.84
N PHE A 227 20.05 9.09 -0.97
CA PHE A 227 20.61 10.43 -1.13
C PHE A 227 21.27 10.96 0.15
N GLN A 228 20.68 10.71 1.31
CA GLN A 228 21.32 11.01 2.60
C GLN A 228 22.65 10.22 2.77
N GLY A 229 22.69 8.98 2.27
CA GLY A 229 23.92 8.20 2.18
C GLY A 229 24.96 8.83 1.28
N LEU A 230 24.57 9.30 0.09
CA LEU A 230 25.44 10.05 -0.81
C LEU A 230 26.01 11.28 -0.09
N GLN A 231 25.16 12.08 0.57
CA GLN A 231 25.59 13.24 1.34
C GLN A 231 26.68 12.85 2.36
N TYR A 232 26.43 11.79 3.15
CA TYR A 232 27.40 11.29 4.12
C TYR A 232 28.73 10.87 3.47
N GLN A 233 28.69 10.17 2.33
CA GLN A 233 29.91 9.74 1.65
C GLN A 233 30.67 10.90 0.99
N LEU A 234 30.00 11.95 0.54
CA LEU A 234 30.65 13.17 0.03
C LEU A 234 31.44 13.87 1.16
N GLU A 235 30.86 14.01 2.35
CA GLU A 235 31.57 14.57 3.50
C GLU A 235 32.76 13.69 3.89
N ARG A 236 32.54 12.37 3.98
CA ARG A 236 33.57 11.41 4.40
C ARG A 236 34.75 11.34 3.43
N GLN A 237 34.50 11.52 2.14
CA GLN A 237 35.54 11.52 1.09
C GLN A 237 36.24 12.89 0.94
N GLY A 238 35.84 13.91 1.70
CA GLY A 238 36.55 15.18 1.79
C GLY A 238 36.15 16.22 0.72
N PHE A 239 35.01 16.07 0.04
CA PHE A 239 34.58 17.05 -0.98
C PHE A 239 34.32 18.45 -0.42
N LYS A 240 33.95 18.54 0.87
CA LYS A 240 33.60 19.81 1.49
C LYS A 240 34.85 20.69 1.63
N ASP A 241 34.75 21.90 1.08
CA ASP A 241 35.81 22.91 1.08
C ASP A 241 37.11 22.47 0.35
N ASP A 242 37.03 21.46 -0.55
CA ASP A 242 38.13 21.01 -1.41
C ASP A 242 37.83 21.33 -2.88
N ASP A 243 38.39 22.44 -3.36
CA ASP A 243 38.17 22.94 -4.72
C ASP A 243 38.55 21.91 -5.80
N MET A 244 39.60 21.11 -5.59
CA MET A 244 40.08 20.14 -6.58
C MET A 244 39.09 19.00 -6.77
N LEU A 245 38.53 18.47 -5.68
CA LEU A 245 37.50 17.44 -5.74
C LEU A 245 36.18 17.97 -6.32
N GLN A 246 35.79 19.19 -5.95
CA GLN A 246 34.56 19.83 -6.45
C GLN A 246 34.63 20.12 -7.94
N GLU A 247 35.75 20.67 -8.42
CA GLU A 247 35.97 20.95 -9.84
C GLU A 247 36.07 19.66 -10.65
N GLY A 248 36.87 18.68 -10.19
CA GLY A 248 37.02 17.38 -10.88
C GLY A 248 35.70 16.62 -11.03
N LEU A 249 34.83 16.67 -10.02
CA LEU A 249 33.48 16.11 -10.08
C LEU A 249 32.63 16.80 -11.15
N GLN A 250 32.65 18.13 -11.18
CA GLN A 250 31.86 18.93 -12.12
C GLN A 250 32.35 18.79 -13.56
N GLU A 251 33.64 18.58 -13.78
CA GLU A 251 34.21 18.31 -15.10
C GLU A 251 33.85 16.90 -15.59
N THR A 252 33.81 15.91 -14.68
CA THR A 252 33.52 14.51 -15.03
C THR A 252 32.02 14.26 -15.25
N ILE A 253 31.16 14.94 -14.49
CA ILE A 253 29.70 14.72 -14.48
C ILE A 253 29.02 15.92 -15.14
N GLU A 254 29.11 15.96 -16.47
CA GLU A 254 28.56 17.06 -17.30
C GLU A 254 27.07 17.31 -17.02
N SER A 255 26.31 16.26 -16.70
CA SER A 255 24.86 16.36 -16.46
C SER A 255 24.52 16.94 -15.09
N LYS A 256 25.49 17.03 -14.17
CA LYS A 256 25.30 17.36 -12.75
C LYS A 256 24.14 16.60 -12.11
N THR A 257 24.01 15.30 -12.40
CA THR A 257 22.91 14.46 -11.92
C THR A 257 23.42 13.26 -11.13
N PHE A 258 22.84 13.06 -9.94
CA PHE A 258 22.88 11.79 -9.22
C PHE A 258 21.54 11.08 -9.42
N ARG A 259 21.58 9.89 -10.01
CA ARG A 259 20.37 9.12 -10.35
C ARG A 259 20.35 7.77 -9.66
N ILE A 260 19.24 7.42 -9.01
CA ILE A 260 19.07 6.07 -8.44
C ILE A 260 18.70 5.06 -9.53
N ARG A 261 19.28 3.87 -9.48
CA ARG A 261 19.00 2.79 -10.43
C ARG A 261 19.01 1.43 -9.76
N VAL A 262 18.03 0.59 -10.05
CA VAL A 262 17.98 -0.79 -9.58
C VAL A 262 18.30 -1.73 -10.75
N LEU A 263 19.30 -2.59 -10.57
CA LEU A 263 19.74 -3.56 -11.56
C LEU A 263 19.50 -5.00 -11.07
N PRO A 264 19.36 -5.99 -11.96
CA PRO A 264 19.29 -7.40 -11.57
C PRO A 264 20.53 -7.88 -10.81
N LYS A 265 21.68 -7.23 -11.05
CA LYS A 265 22.96 -7.55 -10.42
C LYS A 265 23.85 -6.32 -10.34
N THR A 266 24.62 -6.24 -9.27
CA THR A 266 25.65 -5.25 -8.96
C THR A 266 26.89 -5.96 -8.42
N ASN A 267 28.05 -5.29 -8.40
CA ASN A 267 29.29 -5.86 -7.85
C ASN A 267 29.32 -5.88 -6.32
N SER A 268 28.58 -4.96 -5.69
CA SER A 268 28.47 -4.77 -4.25
C SER A 268 27.00 -4.55 -3.85
N THR A 269 26.70 -4.42 -2.54
CA THR A 269 25.33 -4.18 -2.05
C THR A 269 24.76 -2.86 -2.59
N THR A 270 25.56 -1.81 -2.52
CA THR A 270 25.39 -0.52 -3.17
C THR A 270 26.59 -0.30 -4.07
N GLU A 271 26.40 0.33 -5.22
CA GLU A 271 27.45 0.54 -6.22
C GLU A 271 27.31 1.95 -6.80
N THR A 272 28.43 2.63 -6.99
CA THR A 272 28.48 3.96 -7.60
C THR A 272 29.31 3.88 -8.86
N VAL A 273 28.76 4.37 -9.97
CA VAL A 273 29.44 4.42 -11.28
C VAL A 273 29.09 5.70 -12.00
N ILE A 274 29.95 6.09 -12.94
CA ILE A 274 29.72 7.21 -13.85
C ILE A 274 29.47 6.63 -15.24
N GLU A 275 28.30 6.92 -15.82
CA GLU A 275 27.93 6.50 -17.16
C GLU A 275 27.28 7.69 -17.87
N ASP A 276 27.76 8.02 -19.08
CA ASP A 276 27.23 9.10 -19.92
C ASP A 276 27.07 10.46 -19.18
N GLY A 277 28.06 10.81 -18.34
CA GLY A 277 28.08 12.05 -17.58
C GLY A 277 27.09 12.13 -16.41
N VAL A 278 26.48 10.99 -16.02
CA VAL A 278 25.57 10.84 -14.87
C VAL A 278 26.21 9.95 -13.81
N VAL A 279 26.11 10.32 -12.53
CA VAL A 279 26.45 9.41 -11.43
C VAL A 279 25.24 8.55 -11.11
N TYR A 280 25.38 7.24 -11.26
CA TYR A 280 24.35 6.31 -10.87
C TYR A 280 24.63 5.73 -9.48
N LEU A 281 23.63 5.84 -8.61
CA LEU A 281 23.56 5.25 -7.28
C LEU A 281 22.77 3.94 -7.37
N GLN A 282 23.46 2.81 -7.34
CA GLN A 282 22.89 1.54 -7.79
C GLN A 282 22.74 0.51 -6.69
N THR A 283 21.67 -0.26 -6.79
CA THR A 283 21.44 -1.43 -5.95
C THR A 283 20.71 -2.51 -6.75
N ARG A 284 20.29 -3.57 -6.07
CA ARG A 284 19.53 -4.69 -6.65
C ARG A 284 18.31 -5.03 -5.78
N PRO A 285 17.29 -5.68 -6.34
CA PRO A 285 16.03 -5.93 -5.63
C PRO A 285 16.18 -6.63 -4.27
N ASP A 286 17.05 -7.66 -4.16
CA ASP A 286 17.30 -8.39 -2.91
C ASP A 286 18.13 -7.60 -1.87
N ARG A 287 18.55 -6.38 -2.21
CA ARG A 287 19.31 -5.46 -1.36
C ARG A 287 18.69 -4.07 -1.27
N TRP A 288 17.44 -3.91 -1.71
CA TRP A 288 16.73 -2.66 -1.59
C TRP A 288 16.66 -2.19 -0.13
N GLY A 289 17.14 -0.97 0.14
CA GLY A 289 17.23 -0.38 1.47
C GLY A 289 18.39 -0.86 2.34
N TYR A 290 19.29 -1.71 1.83
CA TYR A 290 20.46 -2.16 2.57
C TYR A 290 21.61 -1.17 2.44
N ASN A 291 22.35 -0.98 3.53
CA ASN A 291 23.58 -0.18 3.57
C ASN A 291 23.43 1.19 2.89
N THR A 292 22.30 1.87 3.11
CA THR A 292 22.02 3.15 2.45
C THR A 292 23.12 4.18 2.71
N ASN A 293 23.76 4.13 3.89
CA ASN A 293 24.88 5.00 4.25
C ASN A 293 26.15 4.78 3.40
N ASP A 294 26.30 3.62 2.76
CA ASP A 294 27.44 3.31 1.87
C ASP A 294 27.19 3.83 0.44
N MET A 295 26.04 4.45 0.17
CA MET A 295 25.72 4.97 -1.16
C MET A 295 26.63 6.15 -1.53
N GLY A 296 27.29 6.10 -2.69
CA GLY A 296 28.30 7.10 -3.07
C GLY A 296 29.72 6.76 -2.62
N GLU A 297 29.94 5.63 -1.94
CA GLU A 297 31.28 5.20 -1.55
C GLU A 297 32.17 4.96 -2.79
N GLY A 298 33.41 5.45 -2.72
CA GLY A 298 34.39 5.27 -3.78
C GLY A 298 34.24 6.23 -4.96
N LEU A 299 33.30 7.18 -4.90
CA LEU A 299 33.11 8.20 -5.94
C LEU A 299 34.40 8.94 -6.27
N VAL A 300 35.24 9.26 -5.28
CA VAL A 300 36.53 9.94 -5.50
C VAL A 300 37.49 9.16 -6.40
N ASN A 301 37.39 7.82 -6.43
CA ASN A 301 38.24 6.98 -7.26
C ASN A 301 37.76 6.91 -8.72
N LEU A 302 36.62 7.52 -9.04
CA LEU A 302 36.02 7.56 -10.37
C LEU A 302 36.28 8.89 -11.10
N LEU A 303 36.89 9.86 -10.42
CA LEU A 303 37.28 11.18 -10.95
C LEU A 303 38.74 11.14 -11.42
#